data_AF-A0A524D350-F1
#
_entry.id   AF-A0A524D350-F1
#
_cell.length_a   1.000
_cell.length_b   1.000
_cell.length_c   1.000
_cell.angle_alpha   90.00
_cell.angle_beta   90.00
_cell.angle_gamma   90.00
#
_symmetry.space_group_name_H-M   'P 1'
#
loop_
_entity.id
_entity.type
_entity.pdbx_description
1 polymer ?
#
loop_
_entity_poly.entity_id
_entity_poly.type
_entity_poly.pdbx_seq_one_letter_code
_entity_poly.pdbx_strand_id
1 'polypeptide(L)' 'MNTSIQITKRTLKKLKQLKKVYKSSTYDDLINNLIKKAEDLPESMFGVDKGKLKEFSEDDRLAFREY' A
#
# COMPACT_ATOMS: atom_id res chain seq x y z
N MET A 1 -3.70 18.21 3.20
CA MET A 1 -4.51 19.14 2.39
C MET A 1 -5.43 18.32 1.51
N ASN A 2 -6.70 18.67 1.41
CA ASN A 2 -7.64 17.93 0.57
C ASN A 2 -7.78 18.64 -0.77
N THR A 3 -7.71 17.87 -1.86
CA THR A 3 -7.88 18.36 -3.23
C THR A 3 -9.14 17.73 -3.83
N SER A 4 -9.76 18.44 -4.77
CA SER A 4 -10.91 17.94 -5.51
C SER A 4 -10.51 17.68 -6.95
N ILE A 5 -11.04 16.60 -7.51
CA ILE A 5 -10.89 16.25 -8.93
C ILE A 5 -12.28 16.20 -9.56
N GLN A 6 -12.39 16.72 -10.78
CA GLN A 6 -13.61 16.57 -11.55
C GLN A 6 -13.56 15.27 -12.36
N ILE A 7 -14.63 14.48 -12.22
CA ILE A 7 -14.78 13.21 -12.95
C ILE A 7 -16.20 13.08 -13.50
N THR A 8 -16.36 12.31 -14.56
CA THR A 8 -17.67 12.04 -15.12
C THR A 8 -18.51 11.16 -14.18
N LYS A 9 -19.85 11.27 -14.28
CA LYS A 9 -20.78 10.38 -13.55
C LYS A 9 -20.53 8.90 -13.85
N ARG A 10 -20.12 8.57 -15.07
CA ARG A 10 -19.78 7.20 -15.49
C ARG A 10 -18.56 6.68 -14.74
N THR A 11 -17.51 7.50 -14.61
CA THR A 11 -16.32 7.16 -13.84
C THR A 11 -16.64 6.97 -12.35
N LEU A 12 -17.44 7.85 -11.76
CA LEU A 12 -17.87 7.71 -10.36
C LEU A 12 -18.63 6.39 -10.11
N LYS A 13 -19.47 5.94 -11.06
CA LYS A 13 -20.17 4.65 -10.95
C LYS A 13 -19.20 3.47 -10.95
N LYS A 14 -18.16 3.52 -11.80
CA LYS A 14 -17.09 2.50 -11.81
C LYS A 14 -16.31 2.50 -10.49
N LEU A 15 -15.94 3.67 -9.97
CA LEU A 15 -15.24 3.80 -8.69
C LEU A 15 -16.07 3.25 -7.53
N LYS A 16 -17.39 3.47 -7.52
CA LYS A 16 -18.30 2.87 -6.51
C LYS A 16 -18.30 1.34 -6.56
N GLN A 17 -18.31 0.74 -7.75
CA GLN A 17 -18.24 -0.71 -7.90
C GLN A 17 -16.88 -1.25 -7.44
N LEU A 18 -15.79 -0.61 -7.87
CA LEU A 18 -14.44 -0.98 -7.44
C LEU A 18 -14.27 -0.87 -5.93
N LYS A 19 -14.84 0.15 -5.29
CA LYS A 19 -14.79 0.32 -3.83
C LYS A 19 -15.40 -0.87 -3.08
N LYS A 20 -16.45 -1.48 -3.62
CA LYS A 20 -17.05 -2.70 -3.06
C LYS A 20 -16.14 -3.91 -3.23
N VAL A 21 -15.55 -4.07 -4.42
CA VAL A 21 -14.67 -5.21 -4.74
C VAL A 21 -13.39 -5.16 -3.89
N TYR A 22 -12.78 -3.99 -3.78
CA TYR A 22 -11.53 -3.77 -3.06
C TYR A 22 -11.71 -3.52 -1.55
N LYS A 23 -12.96 -3.47 -1.07
CA LYS A 23 -13.33 -3.19 0.34
C LYS A 23 -12.61 -1.96 0.91
N SER A 24 -12.31 -0.96 0.09
CA SER A 24 -11.56 0.23 0.51
C SER A 24 -12.45 1.19 1.29
N SER A 25 -11.94 1.77 2.39
CA SER A 25 -12.68 2.68 3.25
C SER A 25 -13.00 4.00 2.56
N THR A 26 -12.04 4.60 1.85
CA THR A 26 -12.22 5.86 1.13
C THR A 26 -11.98 5.72 -0.38
N TYR A 27 -12.37 6.75 -1.16
CA TYR A 27 -12.00 6.80 -2.58
C TYR A 27 -10.50 7.07 -2.75
N ASP A 28 -9.88 7.76 -1.80
CA ASP A 28 -8.47 8.08 -1.85
C ASP A 28 -7.62 6.82 -1.68
N ASP A 29 -7.96 5.96 -0.71
CA ASP A 29 -7.33 4.64 -0.55
C ASP A 29 -7.46 3.78 -1.81
N LEU A 30 -8.66 3.80 -2.41
CA LEU A 30 -8.93 3.06 -3.64
C LEU A 30 -8.07 3.58 -4.80
N ILE A 31 -8.03 4.90 -5.00
CA ILE A 31 -7.24 5.51 -6.07
C ILE A 31 -5.77 5.19 -5.88
N ASN A 32 -5.22 5.33 -4.67
CA ASN A 32 -3.83 5.00 -4.39
C ASN A 32 -3.53 3.51 -4.62
N ASN A 33 -4.43 2.60 -4.23
CA ASN A 33 -4.26 1.17 -4.50
C ASN A 33 -4.29 0.85 -6.00
N LEU A 34 -5.15 1.53 -6.76
CA LEU A 34 -5.21 1.37 -8.22
C LEU A 34 -3.97 1.93 -8.90
N ILE A 35 -3.44 3.08 -8.43
CA ILE A 35 -2.18 3.66 -8.92
C ILE A 35 -1.02 2.70 -8.65
N LYS A 36 -0.89 2.19 -7.42
CA LYS A 36 0.15 1.20 -7.08
C LYS A 36 0.10 -0.02 -7.99
N LYS A 37 -1.10 -0.53 -8.29
CA LYS A 37 -1.27 -1.64 -9.24
C LYS A 37 -0.92 -1.27 -10.68
N ALA A 38 -1.25 -0.06 -11.12
CA ALA A 38 -0.96 0.41 -12.47
C ALA A 38 0.53 0.65 -12.70
N GLU A 39 1.25 1.07 -11.66
CA GLU A 39 2.71 1.28 -11.66
C GLU A 39 3.49 0.00 -11.33
N ASP A 40 2.79 -1.14 -11.18
CA ASP A 40 3.35 -2.44 -10.75
C ASP A 40 4.23 -2.31 -9.49
N LEU A 41 3.86 -1.39 -8.60
CA LEU A 41 4.58 -1.14 -7.37
C LEU A 41 4.40 -2.36 -6.46
N PRO A 42 5.51 -3.02 -6.07
CA PRO A 42 5.41 -4.16 -5.20
C PRO A 42 4.84 -3.70 -3.86
N GLU A 43 3.91 -4.49 -3.33
CA GLU A 43 3.27 -4.23 -2.03
C GLU A 43 4.30 -4.20 -0.88
N SER A 44 5.51 -4.70 -1.13
CA SER A 44 6.65 -4.71 -0.25
C SER A 44 7.94 -4.57 -1.07
N MET A 45 8.82 -3.67 -0.65
CA MET A 45 10.16 -3.50 -1.22
C MET A 45 11.12 -4.64 -0.83
N PHE A 46 10.70 -5.58 0.00
CA PHE A 46 11.54 -6.70 0.48
C PHE A 46 11.73 -7.80 -0.58
N GLY A 47 11.17 -7.66 -1.79
CA GLY A 47 11.45 -8.55 -2.93
C GLY A 47 11.25 -10.04 -2.60
N VAL A 48 12.26 -10.86 -2.91
CA VAL A 48 12.30 -12.33 -2.67
C VAL A 48 12.26 -12.69 -1.18
N ASP A 49 12.55 -11.74 -0.29
CA ASP A 49 12.57 -11.93 1.16
C ASP A 49 11.23 -11.57 1.83
N LYS A 50 10.23 -11.14 1.06
CA LYS A 50 8.85 -10.95 1.54
C LYS A 50 8.32 -12.29 2.07
N GLY A 51 8.23 -12.41 3.40
CA GLY A 51 7.77 -13.63 4.11
C GLY A 51 8.89 -14.49 4.72
N LYS A 52 10.17 -14.18 4.46
CA LYS A 52 11.32 -14.80 5.12
C LYS A 52 11.86 -13.98 6.27
N LEU A 53 11.64 -12.67 6.24
CA LEU A 53 12.02 -11.75 7.30
C LEU A 53 11.16 -12.00 8.54
N LYS A 54 11.82 -12.33 9.65
CA LYS A 54 11.21 -12.42 10.99
C LYS A 54 11.48 -11.12 11.75
N GLU A 55 10.67 -10.85 12.76
CA GLU A 55 10.94 -9.77 13.71
C GLU A 55 12.30 -9.98 14.37
N PHE A 56 13.08 -8.90 14.51
CA PHE A 56 14.36 -8.94 15.20
C PHE A 56 14.14 -9.29 16.67
N SER A 57 14.90 -10.25 17.18
CA SER A 57 14.96 -10.59 18.59
C SER A 57 16.05 -9.79 19.30
N GLU A 58 15.99 -9.72 20.63
CA GLU A 58 17.05 -9.06 21.42
C GLU A 58 18.42 -9.72 21.22
N ASP A 59 18.44 -11.02 20.89
CA ASP A 59 19.67 -11.77 20.62
C ASP A 59 20.31 -11.41 19.26
N ASP A 60 19.53 -10.86 18.34
CA ASP A 60 20.03 -10.38 17.04
C ASP A 60 20.71 -9.00 17.15
N ARG A 61 20.64 -8.37 18.32
CA ARG A 61 21.31 -7.10 18.58
C ARG A 61 22.82 -7.34 18.72
N LEU A 62 23.59 -6.86 17.75
CA LEU A 62 25.04 -6.76 17.88
C LEU A 62 25.37 -5.90 19.10
N ALA A 63 25.83 -6.54 20.18
CA ALA A 63 26.37 -5.84 21.33
C ALA A 63 27.62 -5.07 20.90
N PHE A 64 27.48 -3.78 20.62
CA PHE A 64 28.62 -2.88 20.50
C PHE A 64 29.40 -2.94 21.81
N ARG A 65 30.51 -3.67 21.82
CA ARG A 65 31.56 -3.50 22.83
C ARG A 65 32.48 -2.43 22.28
N GLU A 66 32.32 -1.21 22.77
CA GLU A 66 33.32 -0.16 22.62
C GLU A 66 34.64 -0.65 23.25
N TYR A 67 35.73 -0.49 22.50
CA TYR A 67 37.10 -0.81 22.90
C TYR A 67 37.73 0.36 23.68
#